data_AF-A0A1S3XZH7-F1
#
_entry.id   AF-A0A1S3XZH7-F1
#
_cell.length_a   1.000
_cell.length_b   1.000
_cell.length_c   1.000
_cell.angle_alpha   90.00
_cell.angle_beta   90.00
_cell.angle_gamma   90.00
#
_symmetry.space_group_name_H-M   'P 1'
#
loop_
_entity.id
_entity.type
_entity.pdbx_description
1 polymer ?
#
loop_
_entity_poly.entity_id
_entity_poly.type
_entity_poly.pdbx_seq_one_letter_code
_entity_poly.pdbx_strand_id
1 'polypeptide(L)'
;MTFPAQSSDVLAEYNHFPHLVINKPQESLSGGSRRIYLEFSLGSLKEVWVAVLNITGSLSSWSFADNILPAPEKTGNGPPSYICRLSGAGDKNWTFWLEASSSGAIRVDVAVVDQYLTVSAAKLKGLFPDWMDVTAFSSFMSTYVL
;
A
#
# COMPACT_ATOMS: atom_id res chain seq x y z
N MET A 1 -12.32 22.36 22.04
CA MET A 1 -12.54 20.93 22.30
C MET A 1 -11.32 20.20 21.77
N THR A 2 -10.47 19.68 22.65
CA THR A 2 -9.31 18.86 22.26
C THR A 2 -9.73 17.41 22.36
N PHE A 3 -9.59 16.67 21.25
CA PHE A 3 -9.89 15.24 21.19
C PHE A 3 -8.58 14.48 21.23
N PRO A 4 -8.10 14.07 22.41
CA PRO A 4 -6.89 13.25 22.50
C PRO A 4 -7.23 11.87 21.93
N ALA A 5 -6.95 11.66 20.64
CA ALA A 5 -6.90 10.31 20.08
C ALA A 5 -5.71 9.59 20.71
N GLN A 6 -5.95 8.54 21.49
CA GLN A 6 -4.87 7.74 22.04
C GLN A 6 -4.39 6.77 20.97
N SER A 7 -3.08 6.78 20.68
CA SER A 7 -2.46 5.85 19.72
C SER A 7 -2.67 4.38 20.10
N SER A 8 -3.00 4.10 21.37
CA SER A 8 -3.37 2.77 21.87
C SER A 8 -4.59 2.18 21.16
N ASP A 9 -5.52 3.00 20.68
CA ASP A 9 -6.79 2.51 20.12
C ASP A 9 -6.55 1.78 18.79
N VAL A 10 -5.59 2.24 18.00
CA VAL A 10 -5.18 1.56 16.76
C VAL A 10 -4.48 0.24 17.08
N LEU A 11 -3.59 0.23 18.08
CA LEU A 11 -2.88 -0.99 18.50
C LEU A 11 -3.78 -2.03 19.16
N ALA A 12 -4.89 -1.62 19.76
CA ALA A 12 -5.88 -2.53 20.33
C ALA A 12 -6.71 -3.23 19.25
N GLU A 13 -6.91 -2.59 18.09
CA GLU A 13 -7.77 -3.09 17.02
C GLU A 13 -7.00 -3.89 15.96
N TYR A 14 -5.71 -3.60 15.77
CA TYR A 14 -4.89 -4.21 14.72
C TYR A 14 -3.63 -4.86 15.30
N ASN A 15 -3.56 -6.20 15.17
CA ASN A 15 -2.40 -6.98 15.58
C ASN A 15 -1.28 -6.99 14.53
N HIS A 16 -1.64 -6.80 13.25
CA HIS A 16 -0.70 -6.80 12.13
C HIS A 16 -1.04 -5.66 11.17
N PHE A 17 -0.06 -4.82 10.88
CA PHE A 17 -0.22 -3.76 9.90
C PHE A 17 0.01 -4.25 8.47
N PRO A 18 -0.52 -3.53 7.47
CA PRO A 18 -0.19 -3.79 6.08
C PRO A 18 1.31 -3.76 5.86
N HIS A 19 1.81 -4.76 5.14
CA HIS A 19 3.24 -4.87 4.90
C HIS A 19 3.55 -5.53 3.56
N LEU A 20 4.73 -5.20 3.05
CA LEU A 20 5.30 -5.76 1.85
C LEU A 20 6.56 -6.55 2.21
N VAL A 21 6.69 -7.76 1.67
CA VAL A 21 7.86 -8.62 1.87
C VAL A 21 8.35 -9.21 0.56
N ILE A 22 9.64 -9.53 0.51
CA ILE A 22 10.23 -10.34 -0.56
C ILE A 22 9.85 -11.80 -0.30
N ASN A 23 9.05 -12.40 -1.19
CA ASN A 23 8.55 -13.77 -1.02
C ASN A 23 9.58 -14.82 -1.53
N LYS A 24 10.38 -14.48 -2.54
CA LYS A 24 11.37 -15.41 -3.13
C LYS A 24 12.71 -14.71 -3.41
N PRO A 25 13.82 -15.46 -3.51
CA PRO A 25 15.11 -14.91 -3.95
C PRO A 25 14.97 -14.14 -5.28
N GLN A 26 15.69 -13.04 -5.40
CA GLN A 26 15.70 -12.25 -6.63
C GLN A 26 16.30 -13.07 -7.77
N GLU A 27 15.69 -12.96 -8.94
CA GLU A 27 16.15 -13.65 -10.15
C GLU A 27 16.86 -12.64 -11.05
N SER A 28 18.10 -12.94 -11.43
CA SER A 28 18.81 -12.16 -12.44
C SER A 28 18.41 -12.67 -13.82
N LEU A 29 17.92 -11.77 -14.66
CA LEU A 29 17.46 -12.08 -16.01
C LEU A 29 18.54 -11.69 -17.04
N SER A 30 18.41 -12.23 -18.26
CA SER A 30 19.30 -11.87 -19.36
C SER A 30 19.17 -10.37 -19.70
N GLY A 31 20.32 -9.71 -19.94
CA GLY A 31 20.35 -8.27 -20.24
C GLY A 31 20.51 -7.35 -19.02
N GLY A 32 20.78 -7.91 -17.83
CA GLY A 32 21.09 -7.13 -16.62
C GLY A 32 19.86 -6.64 -15.85
N SER A 33 18.66 -7.08 -16.25
CA SER A 33 17.44 -6.88 -15.47
C SER A 33 17.37 -7.85 -14.29
N ARG A 34 16.62 -7.49 -13.26
CA ARG A 34 16.34 -8.34 -12.10
C ARG A 34 14.85 -8.39 -11.81
N ARG A 35 14.36 -9.57 -11.46
CA ARG A 35 12.99 -9.78 -11.03
C ARG A 35 12.90 -9.92 -9.53
N ILE A 36 12.03 -9.13 -8.92
CA ILE A 36 11.80 -9.05 -7.48
C ILE A 36 10.40 -9.59 -7.21
N TYR A 37 10.32 -10.70 -6.47
CA TYR A 37 9.06 -11.34 -6.11
C TYR A 37 8.56 -10.82 -4.77
N LEU A 38 7.38 -10.23 -4.77
CA LEU A 38 6.80 -9.53 -3.63
C LEU A 38 5.49 -10.16 -3.20
N GLU A 39 5.23 -10.09 -1.91
CA GLU A 39 3.94 -10.38 -1.31
C GLU A 39 3.50 -9.18 -0.49
N PHE A 40 2.28 -8.71 -0.77
CA PHE A 40 1.62 -7.64 -0.04
C PHE A 40 0.49 -8.22 0.79
N SER A 41 0.53 -7.98 2.09
CA SER A 41 -0.52 -8.36 3.04
C SER A 41 -1.21 -7.10 3.58
N LEU A 42 -2.54 -7.16 3.71
CA LEU A 42 -3.31 -6.15 4.43
C LEU A 42 -3.24 -6.31 5.96
N GLY A 43 -2.56 -7.34 6.46
CA GLY A 43 -2.49 -7.60 7.90
C GLY A 43 -3.87 -7.89 8.49
N SER A 44 -4.19 -7.26 9.61
CA SER A 44 -5.45 -7.44 10.35
C SER A 44 -6.45 -6.31 10.11
N LEU A 45 -6.33 -5.57 9.02
CA LEU A 45 -7.32 -4.55 8.65
C LEU A 45 -8.68 -5.20 8.38
N LYS A 46 -9.76 -4.43 8.58
CA LYS A 46 -11.13 -4.98 8.65
C LYS A 46 -12.02 -4.52 7.51
N GLU A 47 -11.96 -3.24 7.15
CA GLU A 47 -12.81 -2.61 6.13
C GLU A 47 -11.94 -1.81 5.16
N VAL A 48 -11.10 -2.54 4.42
CA VAL A 48 -10.16 -1.93 3.47
C VAL A 48 -10.90 -1.40 2.25
N TRP A 49 -10.83 -0.10 2.05
CA TRP A 49 -11.42 0.56 0.89
C TRP A 49 -10.51 0.50 -0.34
N VAL A 50 -9.22 0.80 -0.13
CA VAL A 50 -8.23 0.83 -1.21
C VAL A 50 -6.83 0.61 -0.66
N ALA A 51 -6.01 -0.10 -1.42
CA ALA A 51 -4.56 -0.11 -1.27
C ALA A 51 -3.90 0.43 -2.55
N VAL A 52 -2.86 1.23 -2.38
CA VAL A 52 -2.10 1.84 -3.47
C VAL A 52 -0.63 1.51 -3.29
N LEU A 53 0.00 1.07 -4.38
CA LEU A 53 1.44 0.90 -4.49
C LEU A 53 1.96 1.98 -5.45
N ASN A 54 2.82 2.86 -4.95
CA ASN A 54 3.59 3.78 -5.79
C ASN A 54 5.03 3.24 -5.89
N ILE A 55 5.38 2.78 -7.08
CA ILE A 55 6.66 2.13 -7.35
C ILE A 55 7.53 3.11 -8.12
N THR A 56 8.64 3.51 -7.53
CA THR A 56 9.59 4.47 -8.11
C THR A 56 10.92 3.81 -8.40
N GLY A 57 11.37 3.93 -9.65
CA GLY A 57 12.61 3.34 -10.14
C GLY A 57 12.46 2.78 -11.55
N SER A 58 13.57 2.27 -12.09
CA SER A 58 13.62 1.82 -13.49
C SER A 58 12.96 0.46 -13.67
N LEU A 59 11.65 0.43 -13.89
CA LEU A 59 10.91 -0.79 -14.24
C LEU A 59 10.96 -1.06 -15.75
N SER A 60 11.15 -2.32 -16.13
CA SER A 60 10.91 -2.84 -17.50
C SER A 60 9.56 -3.54 -17.63
N SER A 61 9.09 -4.18 -16.56
CA SER A 61 7.82 -4.90 -16.54
C SER A 61 7.36 -5.17 -15.10
N TRP A 62 6.16 -5.69 -14.95
CA TRP A 62 5.59 -6.14 -13.67
C TRP A 62 4.56 -7.25 -13.92
N SER A 63 4.08 -7.93 -12.90
CA SER A 63 3.05 -8.96 -13.06
C SER A 63 1.62 -8.41 -13.09
N PHE A 64 1.45 -7.10 -13.00
CA PHE A 64 0.14 -6.45 -13.08
C PHE A 64 -0.24 -6.20 -14.56
N ALA A 65 -1.55 -6.12 -14.83
CA ALA A 65 -2.11 -5.68 -16.11
C ALA A 65 -1.40 -6.27 -17.34
N ASP A 66 -1.37 -7.60 -17.46
CA ASP A 66 -0.79 -8.33 -18.61
C ASP A 66 0.67 -7.98 -18.93
N ASN A 67 1.45 -7.66 -17.89
CA ASN A 67 2.85 -7.26 -17.98
C ASN A 67 3.10 -5.91 -18.67
N ILE A 68 2.07 -5.07 -18.76
CA ILE A 68 2.12 -3.73 -19.37
C ILE A 68 2.22 -2.68 -18.28
N LEU A 69 3.31 -1.89 -18.31
CA LEU A 69 3.47 -0.73 -17.45
C LEU A 69 2.55 0.42 -17.90
N PRO A 70 1.88 1.13 -16.98
CA PRO A 70 1.16 2.35 -17.30
C PRO A 70 2.16 3.45 -17.68
N ALA A 71 1.64 4.55 -18.22
CA ALA A 71 2.45 5.75 -18.42
C ALA A 71 3.07 6.19 -17.08
N PRO A 72 4.41 6.33 -17.00
CA PRO A 72 5.04 6.72 -15.75
C PRO A 72 4.80 8.20 -15.45
N GLU A 73 4.67 8.53 -14.17
CA GLU A 73 4.79 9.90 -13.69
C GLU A 73 6.26 10.22 -13.44
N LYS A 74 6.72 11.40 -13.86
CA LYS A 74 8.09 11.88 -13.64
C LYS A 74 8.06 13.32 -13.14
N THR A 75 8.81 13.58 -12.07
CA THR A 75 9.07 14.94 -11.61
C THR A 75 10.45 15.37 -12.10
N GLY A 76 10.48 16.24 -13.12
CA GLY A 76 11.73 16.72 -13.72
C GLY A 76 12.60 15.57 -14.24
N ASN A 77 13.86 15.53 -13.80
CA ASN A 77 14.83 14.49 -14.14
C ASN A 77 14.84 13.31 -13.15
N GLY A 78 13.82 13.20 -12.28
CA GLY A 78 13.70 12.10 -11.31
C GLY A 78 13.39 10.75 -11.95
N PRO A 79 13.54 9.65 -11.18
CA PRO A 79 13.14 8.31 -11.62
C PRO A 79 11.64 8.26 -11.95
N PRO A 80 11.21 7.39 -12.88
CA PRO A 80 9.79 7.18 -13.15
C PRO A 80 9.09 6.55 -11.94
N SER A 81 7.84 6.95 -11.75
CA SER A 81 6.92 6.40 -10.75
C SER A 81 5.71 5.77 -11.43
N TYR A 82 5.29 4.61 -10.94
CA TYR A 82 4.19 3.81 -11.46
C TYR A 82 3.20 3.54 -10.34
N ILE A 83 1.91 3.80 -10.59
CA ILE A 83 0.86 3.63 -9.59
C ILE A 83 0.06 2.37 -9.91
N CYS A 84 -0.06 1.49 -8.94
CA CYS A 84 -0.98 0.35 -8.96
C CYS A 84 -2.02 0.52 -7.85
N ARG A 85 -3.30 0.48 -8.22
CA ARG A 85 -4.43 0.51 -7.27
C ARG A 85 -5.00 -0.89 -7.15
N LEU A 86 -5.01 -1.40 -5.93
CA LEU A 86 -5.63 -2.66 -5.56
C LEU A 86 -6.98 -2.37 -4.88
N SER A 87 -8.05 -2.95 -5.42
CA SER A 87 -9.41 -2.86 -4.89
C SER A 87 -10.11 -4.20 -4.99
N GLY A 88 -10.88 -4.57 -3.98
CA GLY A 88 -11.64 -5.82 -3.93
C GLY A 88 -11.67 -6.40 -2.52
N ALA A 89 -12.64 -7.28 -2.25
CA ALA A 89 -12.69 -8.07 -1.02
C ALA A 89 -11.62 -9.16 -1.11
N GLY A 90 -10.61 -9.10 -0.25
CA GLY A 90 -9.48 -10.01 -0.33
C GLY A 90 -8.89 -10.28 1.04
N ASP A 91 -9.31 -11.39 1.64
CA ASP A 91 -8.71 -11.99 2.85
C ASP A 91 -7.35 -12.65 2.54
N LYS A 92 -6.82 -12.47 1.33
CA LYS A 92 -5.64 -13.16 0.79
C LYS A 92 -4.56 -12.15 0.43
N ASN A 93 -3.32 -12.51 0.74
CA ASN A 93 -2.15 -11.74 0.34
C ASN A 93 -2.01 -11.70 -1.19
N TRP A 94 -1.59 -10.55 -1.73
CA TRP A 94 -1.31 -10.37 -3.15
C TRP A 94 0.15 -10.74 -3.41
N THR A 95 0.37 -11.73 -4.27
CA THR A 95 1.70 -12.04 -4.78
C THR A 95 1.88 -11.46 -6.17
N PHE A 96 2.99 -10.78 -6.39
CA PHE A 96 3.31 -10.14 -7.67
C PHE A 96 4.82 -10.08 -7.86
N TRP A 97 5.26 -9.68 -9.05
CA TRP A 97 6.67 -9.41 -9.31
C TRP A 97 6.87 -8.07 -10.00
N LEU A 98 8.02 -7.47 -9.75
CA LEU A 98 8.52 -6.29 -10.42
C LEU A 98 9.78 -6.66 -11.18
N GLU A 99 9.90 -6.22 -12.43
CA GLU A 99 11.11 -6.38 -13.20
C GLU A 99 11.80 -5.02 -13.33
N ALA A 100 12.99 -4.91 -12.75
CA ALA A 100 13.81 -3.73 -12.82
C ALA A 100 14.81 -3.87 -13.98
N SER A 101 14.94 -2.83 -14.79
CA SER A 101 15.89 -2.76 -15.92
C SER A 101 17.32 -2.41 -15.49
N SER A 102 17.57 -2.27 -14.19
CA SER A 102 18.90 -1.96 -13.64
C SER A 102 19.08 -2.53 -12.23
N SER A 103 20.32 -2.51 -11.74
CA SER A 103 20.66 -2.80 -10.34
C SER A 103 20.32 -1.66 -9.37
N GLY A 104 19.77 -0.55 -9.87
CA GLY A 104 19.33 0.57 -9.04
C GLY A 104 18.21 0.17 -8.08
N ALA A 105 18.10 0.94 -6.98
CA ALA A 105 17.07 0.72 -5.98
C ALA A 105 15.66 0.93 -6.57
N ILE A 106 14.73 0.06 -6.20
CA ILE A 106 13.30 0.25 -6.43
C ILE A 106 12.66 0.65 -5.11
N ARG A 107 12.04 1.83 -5.07
CA ARG A 107 11.26 2.27 -3.92
C ARG A 107 9.79 1.89 -4.12
N VAL A 108 9.16 1.30 -3.13
CA VAL A 108 7.72 1.03 -3.10
C VAL A 108 7.11 1.73 -1.91
N ASP A 109 6.30 2.74 -2.16
CA ASP A 109 5.44 3.34 -1.15
C ASP A 109 4.08 2.64 -1.16
N VAL A 110 3.68 2.15 -0.01
CA VAL A 110 2.40 1.49 0.22
C VAL A 110 1.52 2.44 1.01
N ALA A 111 0.30 2.65 0.54
CA ALA A 111 -0.73 3.39 1.25
C ALA A 111 -2.04 2.58 1.28
N VAL A 112 -2.61 2.37 2.45
CA VAL A 112 -3.87 1.63 2.64
C VAL A 112 -4.84 2.48 3.43
N VAL A 113 -6.10 2.49 3.01
CA VAL A 113 -7.21 3.15 3.73
C VAL A 113 -8.14 2.08 4.29
N ASP A 114 -8.31 2.09 5.60
CA ASP A 114 -9.25 1.25 6.35
C ASP A 114 -10.36 2.13 6.92
N GLN A 115 -11.61 1.83 6.60
CA GLN A 115 -12.77 2.60 7.05
C GLN A 115 -13.37 2.07 8.36
N TYR A 116 -12.76 1.04 8.95
CA TYR A 116 -13.18 0.51 10.23
C TYR A 116 -13.09 1.58 11.31
N LEU A 117 -14.21 1.80 12.00
CA LEU A 117 -14.27 2.72 13.12
C LEU A 117 -13.86 2.01 14.40
N THR A 118 -12.74 2.42 14.99
CA THR A 118 -12.40 2.05 16.37
C THR A 118 -13.51 2.49 17.32
N VAL A 119 -13.60 1.87 18.50
CA VAL A 119 -14.62 2.22 19.51
C VAL A 119 -14.62 3.73 19.81
N SER A 120 -13.44 4.34 19.93
CA SER A 120 -13.29 5.77 20.17
C SER A 120 -13.75 6.61 18.99
N ALA A 121 -13.41 6.23 17.76
CA ALA A 121 -13.85 6.91 16.54
C ALA A 121 -15.38 6.82 16.36
N ALA A 122 -15.97 5.67 16.65
CA ALA A 122 -17.43 5.48 16.62
C ALA A 122 -18.13 6.36 17.66
N LYS A 123 -17.61 6.44 18.90
CA LYS A 123 -18.14 7.34 19.93
C LYS A 123 -18.05 8.80 19.50
N LEU A 124 -16.91 9.22 18.94
CA LEU A 124 -16.72 10.57 18.44
C LEU A 124 -17.68 10.90 17.30
N LYS A 125 -17.86 9.98 16.35
CA LYS A 125 -18.82 10.12 15.26
C LYS A 125 -20.26 10.31 15.80
N GLY A 126 -20.62 9.62 16.88
CA GLY A 126 -21.92 9.76 17.53
C GLY A 126 -22.16 11.08 18.28
N LEU A 127 -21.17 11.97 18.41
CA LEU A 127 -21.34 13.30 19.00
C LEU A 127 -21.84 14.34 17.99
N PHE A 128 -21.79 14.03 16.70
CA PHE A 128 -22.26 14.93 15.66
C PHE A 128 -23.79 14.80 15.47
N PRO A 129 -24.49 15.89 15.11
CA PRO A 129 -25.91 15.84 14.81
C PRO A 129 -26.25 14.91 13.64
N ASP A 130 -27.44 14.32 13.65
CA ASP A 130 -27.90 13.35 12.63
C ASP A 130 -27.91 13.88 11.19
N TRP A 131 -28.00 15.19 10.99
CA TRP A 131 -27.98 15.80 9.65
C TRP A 131 -26.56 15.87 9.05
N MET A 132 -25.52 15.61 9.85
CA MET A 132 -24.13 15.69 9.42
C MET A 132 -23.63 14.31 8.98
N ASP A 133 -23.14 14.23 7.75
CA ASP A 133 -22.37 13.07 7.31
C ASP A 133 -20.92 13.18 7.79
N VAL A 134 -20.44 12.16 8.48
CA VAL A 134 -19.09 12.10 9.06
C VAL A 134 -18.41 10.82 8.58
N THR A 135 -17.36 11.00 7.77
CA THR A 135 -16.47 9.93 7.35
C THR A 135 -15.21 9.96 8.19
N ALA A 136 -14.84 8.81 8.75
CA ALA A 136 -13.56 8.62 9.43
C ALA A 136 -12.90 7.37 8.87
N PHE A 137 -11.58 7.39 8.80
CA PHE A 137 -10.76 6.30 8.29
C PHE A 137 -9.38 6.35 8.94
N SER A 138 -8.71 5.21 8.93
CA SER A 138 -7.29 5.09 9.26
C SER A 138 -6.49 4.93 7.98
N SER A 139 -5.37 5.64 7.88
CA SER A 139 -4.43 5.48 6.76
C SER A 139 -3.12 4.89 7.27
N PHE A 140 -2.68 3.82 6.60
CA PHE A 140 -1.42 3.14 6.89
C PHE A 140 -0.47 3.39 5.73
N MET A 141 0.71 3.94 6.03
CA MET A 141 1.71 4.29 5.04
C MET A 141 3.06 3.68 5.41
N SER A 142 3.72 3.07 4.44
CA SER A 142 5.06 2.50 4.61
C SER A 142 5.87 2.62 3.33
N THR A 143 7.19 2.66 3.48
CA THR A 143 8.14 2.77 2.37
C THR A 143 9.12 1.62 2.43
N TYR A 144 9.32 0.95 1.30
CA TYR A 144 10.27 -0.13 1.11
C TYR A 144 11.29 0.25 0.04
N VAL A 145 12.55 -0.16 0.23
CA VAL A 145 13.62 0.02 -0.75
C VAL A 145 14.21 -1.35 -1.06
N LEU A 146 14.17 -1.74 -2.34
CA LEU A 146 14.43 -3.11 -2.85
C LEU A 146 15.61 -3.16 -3.83
#